data_AF-A0A531L740-F1
#
_entry.id   AF-A0A531L740-F1
#
_cell.length_a   1.000
_cell.length_b   1.000
_cell.length_c   1.000
_cell.angle_alpha   90.00
_cell.angle_beta   90.00
_cell.angle_gamma   90.00
#
_symmetry.space_group_name_H-M   'P 1'
#
loop_
_entity.id
_entity.type
_entity.pdbx_description
1 polymer ?
#
loop_
_entity_poly.entity_id
_entity_poly.type
_entity_poly.pdbx_seq_one_letter_code
_entity_poly.pdbx_strand_id
1 'polypeptide(L)'
;MMRMLRSALALLLAAAVLYGMQHTRPLYSDITSPIVASGGMNKRVETRAFALSLDSARVARVLNVETFGKAKTYTSSGVWVVVEGEAEAKFETLGLTSGEWLSRSGIRYVLTDRLWATIEMMPGDVYQ
;
A
#
# COMPACT_ATOMS: atom_id res chain seq x y z
N MET A 1 -25.20 52.87 0.44
CA MET A 1 -24.36 52.22 1.49
C MET A 1 -24.70 50.74 1.72
N MET A 2 -25.96 50.37 1.99
CA MET A 2 -26.36 48.96 2.23
C MET A 2 -25.95 47.95 1.16
N ARG A 3 -25.94 48.35 -0.13
CA ARG A 3 -25.58 47.45 -1.24
C ARG A 3 -24.11 47.03 -1.19
N MET A 4 -23.20 47.97 -0.89
CA MET A 4 -21.77 47.68 -0.74
C MET A 4 -21.49 46.79 0.47
N LEU A 5 -22.18 47.03 1.59
CA LEU A 5 -22.03 46.21 2.79
C LEU A 5 -22.48 44.76 2.54
N ARG A 6 -23.60 44.56 1.83
CA ARG A 6 -24.08 43.23 1.43
C ARG A 6 -23.11 42.53 0.48
N SER A 7 -22.56 43.25 -0.51
CA SER A 7 -21.56 42.69 -1.42
C SER A 7 -20.26 42.30 -0.70
N ALA A 8 -19.80 43.13 0.25
CA ALA A 8 -18.62 42.82 1.05
C ALA A 8 -18.83 41.60 1.96
N LEU A 9 -20.00 41.48 2.59
CA LEU A 9 -20.37 40.30 3.38
C LEU A 9 -20.45 39.03 2.53
N ALA A 10 -21.04 39.12 1.32
CA ALA A 10 -21.12 37.99 0.41
C ALA A 10 -19.72 37.53 -0.06
N LEU A 11 -18.81 38.47 -0.33
CA LEU A 11 -17.41 38.18 -0.66
C LEU A 11 -16.67 37.51 0.50
N LEU A 12 -16.84 38.00 1.72
CA LEU A 12 -16.25 37.38 2.92
C LEU A 12 -16.79 35.97 3.16
N LEU A 13 -18.10 35.76 2.99
CA LEU A 13 -18.71 34.44 3.10
C LEU A 13 -18.16 33.49 2.04
N ALA A 14 -18.07 33.93 0.78
CA ALA A 14 -17.50 33.13 -0.30
C ALA A 14 -16.03 32.78 -0.03
N ALA A 15 -15.23 33.73 0.45
CA ALA A 15 -13.84 33.50 0.83
C ALA A 15 -13.72 32.49 1.99
N ALA A 16 -14.57 32.59 3.00
CA ALA A 16 -14.60 31.65 4.12
C ALA A 16 -14.99 30.22 3.68
N VAL A 17 -15.97 30.09 2.78
CA VAL A 17 -16.36 28.80 2.18
C VAL A 17 -15.21 28.21 1.37
N LEU A 18 -14.57 29.01 0.51
CA LEU A 18 -13.43 28.58 -0.29
C LEU A 18 -12.25 28.16 0.60
N TYR A 19 -11.99 28.88 1.68
CA TYR A 19 -10.96 28.54 2.66
C TYR A 19 -11.27 27.19 3.36
N GLY A 20 -12.51 26.99 3.80
CA GLY A 20 -12.95 25.71 4.37
C GLY A 20 -12.82 24.55 3.39
N MET A 21 -13.17 24.75 2.12
CA MET A 21 -13.00 23.75 1.07
C MET A 21 -11.53 23.47 0.75
N GLN A 22 -10.67 24.49 0.80
CA GLN A 22 -9.23 24.33 0.57
C GLN A 22 -8.58 23.52 1.70
N HIS A 23 -9.01 23.71 2.95
CA HIS A 23 -8.42 23.04 4.11
C HIS A 23 -8.94 21.62 4.35
N THR A 24 -10.15 21.31 3.86
CA THR A 24 -10.74 19.96 3.98
C THR A 24 -10.37 19.02 2.85
N ARG A 25 -9.76 19.54 1.77
CA ARG A 25 -9.23 18.71 0.68
C ARG A 25 -7.83 18.23 1.05
N PRO A 26 -7.59 16.91 1.12
CA PRO A 26 -6.23 16.40 1.29
C PRO A 26 -5.37 16.95 0.16
N LEU A 27 -4.16 17.41 0.50
CA LEU A 27 -3.21 17.83 -0.51
C LEU A 27 -2.84 16.61 -1.36
N TYR A 28 -2.44 16.85 -2.62
CA TYR A 28 -2.00 15.76 -3.49
C TYR A 28 -0.81 14.99 -2.89
N SER A 29 0.04 15.67 -2.11
CA SER A 29 1.07 15.05 -1.28
C SER A 29 0.49 14.10 -0.24
N ASP A 30 -0.61 14.45 0.43
CA ASP A 30 -1.20 13.57 1.43
C ASP A 30 -1.70 12.27 0.80
N ILE A 31 -2.05 12.27 -0.49
CA ILE A 31 -2.48 11.07 -1.23
C ILE A 31 -1.27 10.27 -1.72
N THR A 32 -0.22 10.95 -2.22
CA THR A 32 0.90 10.30 -2.95
C THR A 32 2.17 10.13 -2.12
N SER A 33 2.26 10.75 -0.95
CA SER A 33 3.45 10.67 -0.11
C SER A 33 3.69 9.22 0.33
N PRO A 34 4.96 8.77 0.31
CA PRO A 34 5.32 7.45 0.82
C PRO A 34 4.85 7.28 2.26
N ILE A 35 4.14 6.18 2.51
CA ILE A 35 3.81 5.75 3.86
C ILE A 35 5.06 5.08 4.43
N VAL A 36 5.77 5.79 5.31
CA VAL A 36 6.98 5.26 5.95
C VAL A 36 6.59 4.56 7.24
N ALA A 37 6.67 3.24 7.25
CA ALA A 37 6.54 2.42 8.45
C ALA A 37 7.71 1.43 8.52
N SER A 38 8.10 1.05 9.73
CA SER A 38 9.19 0.09 9.95
C SER A 38 8.79 -0.93 11.01
N GLY A 39 9.22 -2.17 10.81
CA GLY A 39 8.98 -3.27 11.71
C GLY A 39 9.98 -4.40 11.50
N GLY A 40 9.93 -5.37 12.40
CA GLY A 40 10.74 -6.59 12.30
C GLY A 40 9.91 -7.78 11.83
N MET A 41 10.59 -8.90 11.54
CA MET A 41 9.93 -10.18 11.30
C MET A 41 9.02 -10.55 12.48
N ASN A 42 7.89 -11.19 12.21
CA ASN A 42 6.84 -11.56 13.16
C ASN A 42 6.21 -10.37 13.91
N LYS A 43 6.36 -9.15 13.38
CA LYS A 43 5.65 -7.98 13.89
C LYS A 43 4.66 -7.49 12.84
N ARG A 44 3.43 -7.27 13.30
CA ARG A 44 2.42 -6.57 12.50
C ARG A 44 2.76 -5.08 12.47
N VAL A 45 2.99 -4.57 11.27
CA VAL A 45 3.26 -3.16 11.00
C VAL A 45 1.96 -2.51 10.57
N GLU A 46 1.47 -1.61 11.40
CA GLU A 46 0.26 -0.85 11.17
C GLU A 46 0.59 0.44 10.41
N THR A 47 -0.11 0.68 9.30
CA THR A 47 -0.06 1.96 8.58
C THR A 47 -1.44 2.61 8.52
N ARG A 48 -1.55 3.77 7.86
CA ARG A 48 -2.85 4.41 7.69
C ARG A 48 -3.81 3.60 6.83
N ALA A 49 -3.33 2.93 5.77
CA ALA A 49 -4.17 2.36 4.72
C ALA A 49 -4.17 0.82 4.74
N PHE A 50 -3.12 0.22 5.30
CA PHE A 50 -2.94 -1.22 5.33
C PHE A 50 -2.16 -1.66 6.56
N ALA A 51 -2.17 -2.96 6.83
CA ALA A 51 -1.27 -3.62 7.76
C ALA A 51 -0.54 -4.77 7.08
N LEU A 52 0.73 -5.00 7.46
CA LEU A 52 1.55 -6.09 6.95
C LEU A 52 2.25 -6.81 8.10
N SER A 53 2.31 -8.13 8.06
CA SER A 53 3.25 -8.95 8.84
C SER A 53 4.05 -9.84 7.90
N LEU A 54 5.30 -10.11 8.28
CA LEU A 54 6.12 -11.12 7.64
C LEU A 54 6.38 -12.21 8.67
N ASP A 55 6.02 -13.44 8.36
CA ASP A 55 6.07 -14.56 9.30
C ASP A 55 7.32 -15.39 9.06
N SER A 56 7.67 -15.63 7.80
CA SER A 56 8.85 -16.40 7.45
C SER A 56 9.46 -16.00 6.11
N ALA A 57 10.76 -16.28 5.97
CA ALA A 57 11.47 -16.19 4.71
C ALA A 57 12.22 -17.51 4.47
N ARG A 58 11.96 -18.15 3.34
CA ARG A 58 12.50 -19.45 2.97
C ARG A 58 13.25 -19.36 1.65
N VAL A 59 14.27 -20.20 1.51
CA VAL A 59 15.06 -20.27 0.28
C VAL A 59 14.77 -21.60 -0.42
N ALA A 60 14.50 -21.55 -1.71
CA ALA A 60 14.21 -22.73 -2.52
C ALA A 60 14.95 -22.67 -3.87
N ARG A 61 15.39 -23.82 -4.40
CA ARG A 61 15.98 -23.88 -5.75
C ARG A 61 14.91 -24.06 -6.84
N VAL A 62 13.81 -24.71 -6.48
CA VAL A 62 12.69 -25.03 -7.36
C VAL A 62 11.41 -24.60 -6.68
N LEU A 63 10.54 -23.91 -7.41
CA LEU A 63 9.25 -23.47 -6.92
C LEU A 63 8.15 -24.18 -7.71
N ASN A 64 7.28 -24.92 -7.02
CA ASN A 64 6.10 -25.54 -7.63
C ASN A 64 4.90 -24.70 -7.21
N VAL A 65 4.23 -24.08 -8.19
CA VAL A 65 3.06 -23.24 -7.95
C VAL A 65 1.88 -23.88 -8.63
N GLU A 66 0.80 -24.10 -7.89
CA GLU A 66 -0.47 -24.50 -8.43
C GLU A 66 -1.32 -23.26 -8.72
N THR A 67 -1.83 -23.14 -9.94
CA THR A 67 -2.64 -22.00 -10.35
C THR A 67 -3.75 -22.50 -11.26
N PHE A 68 -5.01 -22.22 -10.91
CA PHE A 68 -6.20 -22.68 -11.64
C PHE A 68 -6.18 -24.21 -11.94
N GLY A 69 -5.75 -25.02 -10.97
CA GLY A 69 -5.66 -26.49 -11.09
C GLY A 69 -4.52 -27.00 -11.97
N LYS A 70 -3.57 -26.14 -12.39
CA LYS A 70 -2.35 -26.53 -13.10
C LYS A 70 -1.14 -26.27 -12.23
N ALA A 71 -0.36 -27.32 -11.97
CA ALA A 71 0.96 -27.19 -11.36
C ALA A 71 1.98 -26.72 -12.41
N LYS A 72 2.72 -25.66 -12.09
CA LYS A 72 3.83 -25.16 -12.90
C LYS A 72 5.09 -25.04 -12.05
N THR A 73 6.17 -25.61 -12.56
CA THR A 73 7.48 -25.57 -11.92
C THR A 73 8.30 -24.40 -12.45
N TYR A 74 8.91 -23.65 -11.53
CA TYR A 74 9.76 -22.51 -11.82
C TYR A 74 11.17 -22.75 -11.27
N THR A 75 12.16 -22.55 -12.16
CA THR A 75 13.59 -22.64 -11.85
C THR A 75 14.29 -21.33 -12.14
N SER A 76 15.44 -21.13 -11.49
CA SER A 76 16.32 -19.98 -11.63
C SER A 76 17.78 -20.46 -11.66
N SER A 77 18.69 -19.67 -12.22
CA SER A 77 20.14 -19.91 -12.08
C SER A 77 20.61 -19.71 -10.63
N GLY A 78 19.86 -18.93 -9.85
CA GLY A 78 20.08 -18.71 -8.43
C GLY A 78 19.12 -19.51 -7.55
N VAL A 79 18.67 -18.86 -6.49
CA VAL A 79 17.66 -19.39 -5.57
C VAL A 79 16.45 -18.45 -5.57
N TRP A 80 15.28 -19.03 -5.32
CA TRP A 80 14.09 -18.32 -4.94
C TRP A 80 14.15 -17.98 -3.47
N VAL A 81 13.80 -16.75 -3.14
CA VAL A 81 13.37 -16.38 -1.80
C VAL A 81 11.86 -16.33 -1.81
N VAL A 82 11.24 -17.08 -0.92
CA VAL A 82 9.80 -17.05 -0.67
C VAL A 82 9.59 -16.40 0.68
N VAL A 83 8.87 -15.27 0.69
CA VAL A 83 8.47 -14.59 1.92
C VAL A 83 7.00 -14.88 2.15
N GLU A 84 6.70 -15.39 3.33
CA GLU A 84 5.34 -15.65 3.81
C GLU A 84 4.96 -14.57 4.82
N GLY A 85 3.73 -14.10 4.73
CA GLY A 85 3.22 -13.04 5.58
C GLY A 85 1.76 -12.76 5.31
N GLU A 86 1.17 -11.89 6.14
CA GLU A 86 -0.20 -11.45 6.01
C GLU A 86 -0.24 -9.98 5.56
N ALA A 87 -1.22 -9.68 4.72
CA ALA A 87 -1.47 -8.35 4.21
C ALA A 87 -2.95 -8.04 4.28
N GLU A 88 -3.31 -6.93 4.91
CA GLU A 88 -4.70 -6.50 5.09
C GLU A 88 -4.87 -5.03 4.69
N ALA A 89 -5.88 -4.75 3.88
CA ALA A 89 -6.28 -3.38 3.61
C ALA A 89 -7.31 -2.90 4.64
N LYS A 90 -7.27 -1.63 5.04
CA LYS A 90 -8.12 -1.14 6.14
C LYS A 90 -9.47 -0.61 5.70
N PHE A 91 -9.53 0.04 4.54
CA PHE A 91 -10.70 0.81 4.12
C PHE A 91 -11.21 0.45 2.74
N GLU A 92 -10.30 0.13 1.82
CA GLU A 92 -10.60 -0.17 0.42
C GLU A 92 -9.62 -1.24 -0.07
N THR A 93 -9.98 -1.95 -1.14
CA THR A 93 -9.09 -2.93 -1.75
C THR A 93 -7.80 -2.27 -2.22
N LEU A 94 -6.66 -2.82 -1.83
CA LEU A 94 -5.33 -2.35 -2.24
C LEU A 94 -4.58 -3.44 -2.98
N GLY A 95 -3.82 -3.07 -4.00
CA GLY A 95 -2.92 -3.99 -4.70
C GLY A 95 -1.49 -3.80 -4.21
N LEU A 96 -0.85 -4.86 -3.72
CA LEU A 96 0.60 -4.87 -3.54
C LEU A 96 1.24 -5.20 -4.89
N THR A 97 1.84 -4.18 -5.52
CA THR A 97 2.37 -4.27 -6.89
C THR A 97 3.86 -4.53 -6.95
N SER A 98 4.58 -4.24 -5.87
CA SER A 98 6.03 -4.37 -5.82
C SER A 98 6.51 -4.65 -4.39
N GLY A 99 7.67 -5.29 -4.32
CA GLY A 99 8.40 -5.53 -3.09
C GLY A 99 9.89 -5.60 -3.42
N GLU A 100 10.71 -5.01 -2.55
CA GLU A 100 12.16 -5.00 -2.70
C GLU A 100 12.83 -5.54 -1.44
N TRP A 101 13.78 -6.45 -1.61
CA TRP A 101 14.70 -6.84 -0.55
C TRP A 101 16.08 -6.25 -0.84
N LEU A 102 16.51 -5.33 0.03
CA LEU A 102 17.90 -4.86 0.09
C LEU A 102 18.75 -5.76 1.01
N SER A 103 19.77 -6.42 0.44
CA SER A 103 20.73 -7.19 1.22
C SER A 103 21.66 -6.29 2.03
N ARG A 104 22.34 -6.85 3.03
CA ARG A 104 23.38 -6.14 3.79
C ARG A 104 24.54 -5.65 2.92
N SER A 105 24.79 -6.31 1.78
CA SER A 105 25.80 -5.92 0.80
C SER A 105 25.31 -4.86 -0.20
N GLY A 106 24.07 -4.39 -0.08
CA GLY A 106 23.49 -3.37 -0.96
C GLY A 106 22.89 -3.91 -2.26
N ILE A 107 22.82 -5.23 -2.44
CA ILE A 107 22.17 -5.85 -3.59
C ILE A 107 20.66 -5.79 -3.39
N ARG A 108 19.94 -5.31 -4.41
CA ARG A 108 18.49 -5.22 -4.40
C ARG A 108 17.88 -6.38 -5.20
N TYR A 109 16.99 -7.12 -4.56
CA TYR A 109 16.16 -8.14 -5.18
C TYR A 109 14.73 -7.63 -5.26
N VAL A 110 14.09 -7.81 -6.41
CA VAL A 110 12.72 -7.34 -6.65
C VAL A 110 11.79 -8.54 -6.74
N LEU A 111 10.54 -8.35 -6.32
CA LEU A 111 9.46 -9.32 -6.51
C LEU A 111 9.43 -9.80 -7.97
N THR A 112 9.34 -11.13 -8.16
CA THR A 112 9.34 -11.73 -9.49
C THR A 112 8.04 -11.40 -10.26
N ASP A 113 8.17 -11.03 -11.53
CA ASP A 113 7.06 -10.86 -12.47
C ASP A 113 6.63 -12.18 -13.14
N ARG A 114 7.49 -13.20 -13.08
CA ARG A 114 7.26 -14.55 -13.64
C ARG A 114 6.08 -15.30 -13.00
N LEU A 115 5.64 -14.84 -11.83
CA LEU A 115 4.43 -15.28 -11.16
C LEU A 115 3.47 -14.10 -11.20
N TRP A 116 2.28 -14.30 -11.77
CA TRP A 116 1.20 -13.32 -11.61
C TRP A 116 0.80 -13.32 -10.13
N ALA A 117 1.34 -12.36 -9.39
CA ALA A 117 1.03 -12.14 -7.99
C ALA A 117 0.76 -10.65 -7.78
N THR A 118 -0.30 -10.14 -8.43
CA THR A 118 -0.98 -9.00 -7.80
C THR A 118 -1.56 -9.55 -6.51
N ILE A 119 -0.94 -9.23 -5.38
CA ILE A 119 -1.50 -9.58 -4.08
C ILE A 119 -2.57 -8.53 -3.82
N GLU A 120 -3.81 -8.89 -4.13
CA GLU A 120 -4.98 -8.08 -3.77
C GLU A 120 -5.25 -8.25 -2.28
N MET A 121 -5.15 -7.14 -1.56
CA MET A 121 -5.46 -7.04 -0.16
C MET A 121 -6.92 -6.62 -0.06
N MET A 122 -7.77 -7.55 0.34
CA MET A 122 -9.16 -7.23 0.63
C MET A 122 -9.25 -6.46 1.95
N PRO A 123 -10.25 -5.58 2.12
CA PRO A 123 -10.55 -5.00 3.40
C PRO A 123 -10.73 -6.12 4.45
N GLY A 124 -10.07 -6.00 5.60
CA GLY A 124 -10.40 -6.86 6.75
C GLY A 124 -11.89 -6.70 7.08
N ASP A 125 -12.57 -7.78 7.46
CA ASP A 125 -14.02 -7.82 7.69
C ASP A 125 -14.49 -6.57 8.49
N VAL A 126 -15.20 -5.67 7.81
CA VAL A 126 -15.81 -4.46 8.40
C VAL A 126 -17.08 -4.81 9.22
N TYR A 127 -17.20 -6.06 9.66
CA TYR A 127 -18.31 -6.57 10.46
C TYR A 127 -17.82 -7.03 11.84
N GLN A 128 -17.51 -6.05 12.69
CA GLN A 128 -17.67 -6.18 14.15
C GLN A 128 -18.46 -5.00 14.69
#